data_AF-A0A5N5TPK1-F1
#
_entry.id   AF-A0A5N5TPK1-F1
#
_cell.length_a   1.000
_cell.length_b   1.000
_cell.length_c   1.000
_cell.angle_alpha   90.00
_cell.angle_beta   90.00
_cell.angle_gamma   90.00
#
_symmetry.space_group_name_H-M   'P 1'
#
loop_
_entity.id
_entity.type
_entity.pdbx_description
1 polymer ?
#
loop_
_entity_poly.entity_id
_entity_poly.type
_entity_poly.pdbx_seq_one_letter_code
_entity_poly.pdbx_strand_id
1 'polypeptide(L)'
;MVKMKKKENLATLGSQRKSYKIFIPNVDPKIVWEFLADYSNVAKLNIRIVKWQLVKEDKIVKRKSHFPVWIYNVVSYEAMIGQFLFGLNENHATIEVEEVDLATSHFRITNMFKTYSFRNLITINNTSRMDFRKSTNDGKIGTIFEEKIVMNCPLLFTFICNYETDKNREDFYKNLLLVFQ
;
A
#
# COMPACT_ATOMS: atom_id res chain seq x y z
N MET A 1 20.27 -6.26 -32.98
CA MET A 1 19.86 -6.11 -31.56
C MET A 1 18.56 -5.32 -31.52
N VAL A 2 17.42 -6.01 -31.57
CA VAL A 2 16.11 -5.38 -31.74
C VAL A 2 15.60 -4.88 -30.37
N LYS A 3 15.68 -3.57 -30.13
CA LYS A 3 14.94 -2.92 -29.04
C LYS A 3 13.48 -2.78 -29.48
N MET A 4 12.63 -3.72 -29.12
CA MET A 4 11.19 -3.52 -29.11
C MET A 4 10.76 -3.03 -27.72
N LYS A 5 10.58 -1.71 -27.58
CA LYS A 5 9.78 -1.14 -26.50
C LYS A 5 8.80 -0.12 -27.08
N LYS A 6 7.60 -0.15 -26.50
CA LYS A 6 6.46 0.77 -26.64
C LYS A 6 5.39 0.37 -27.66
N LYS A 7 4.40 -0.39 -27.17
CA LYS A 7 2.99 -0.25 -27.55
C LYS A 7 2.17 -0.13 -26.27
N GLU A 8 2.17 1.07 -25.69
CA GLU A 8 1.08 1.49 -24.81
C GLU A 8 -0.10 1.81 -25.72
N ASN A 9 -1.13 0.95 -25.73
CA ASN A 9 -2.50 1.36 -26.05
C ASN A 9 -3.50 0.24 -25.70
N LEU A 10 -4.11 0.39 -24.52
CA LEU A 10 -5.53 0.06 -24.30
C LEU A 10 -6.21 1.33 -23.75
N ALA A 11 -6.31 2.33 -24.62
CA ALA A 11 -7.05 3.60 -24.52
C ALA A 11 -7.10 4.28 -23.12
N THR A 12 -6.04 5.06 -22.88
CA THR A 12 -5.75 5.99 -21.78
C THR A 12 -5.69 5.41 -20.35
N LEU A 13 -4.59 5.71 -19.66
CA LEU A 13 -4.46 5.47 -18.22
C LEU A 13 -5.30 6.52 -17.51
N GLY A 14 -6.33 6.10 -16.76
CA GLY A 14 -7.03 6.99 -15.84
C GLY A 14 -6.22 7.15 -14.56
N SER A 15 -6.23 8.34 -13.94
CA SER A 15 -5.74 8.50 -12.58
C SER A 15 -6.92 8.34 -11.63
N GLN A 16 -7.00 7.21 -10.94
CA GLN A 16 -8.00 6.97 -9.90
C GLN A 16 -7.39 7.31 -8.54
N ARG A 17 -8.18 7.96 -7.69
CA ARG A 17 -7.81 8.30 -6.32
C ARG A 17 -8.82 7.69 -5.36
N LYS A 18 -8.33 7.01 -4.34
CA LYS A 18 -9.13 6.45 -3.25
C LYS A 18 -8.58 6.96 -1.92
N SER A 19 -9.47 7.14 -0.96
CA SER A 19 -9.11 7.52 0.40
C SER A 19 -9.91 6.64 1.35
N TYR A 20 -9.21 6.02 2.29
CA TYR A 20 -9.80 5.20 3.33
C TYR A 20 -9.38 5.74 4.69
N LYS A 21 -10.23 5.55 5.69
CA LYS A 21 -10.05 6.09 7.03
C LYS A 21 -10.67 5.16 8.05
N ILE A 22 -9.91 4.78 9.07
CA ILE A 22 -10.40 4.01 10.22
C ILE A 22 -9.85 4.61 11.53
N PHE A 23 -10.52 4.30 12.63
CA PHE A 23 -10.07 4.66 13.98
C PHE A 23 -9.79 3.39 14.79
N ILE A 24 -8.61 3.34 15.41
CA ILE A 24 -8.15 2.24 16.26
C ILE A 24 -8.12 2.76 17.70
N PRO A 25 -9.12 2.43 18.54
CA PRO A 25 -9.22 2.97 19.90
C PRO A 25 -8.10 2.46 20.79
N ASN A 26 -7.65 3.29 21.73
CA ASN A 26 -6.71 2.93 22.80
C ASN A 26 -5.34 2.43 22.33
N VAL A 27 -4.95 2.67 21.07
CA VAL A 27 -3.64 2.33 20.53
C VAL A 27 -2.91 3.59 20.11
N ASP A 28 -1.62 3.68 20.46
CA ASP A 28 -0.76 4.79 20.07
C ASP A 28 -0.39 4.72 18.57
N PRO A 29 -0.37 5.86 17.83
CA PRO A 29 -0.07 5.86 16.40
C PRO A 29 1.27 5.24 16.04
N LYS A 30 2.26 5.37 16.93
CA LYS A 30 3.59 4.79 16.73
C LYS A 30 3.53 3.27 16.68
N ILE A 31 2.71 2.64 17.53
CA ILE A 31 2.59 1.18 17.59
C ILE A 31 1.98 0.63 16.28
N VAL A 32 0.91 1.25 15.79
CA VAL A 32 0.28 0.84 14.52
C VAL A 32 1.23 1.05 13.34
N TRP A 33 1.94 2.19 13.36
CA TRP A 33 2.94 2.51 12.34
C TRP A 33 4.11 1.53 12.33
N GLU A 34 4.72 1.21 13.48
CA GLU A 34 5.79 0.21 13.58
C GLU A 34 5.33 -1.18 13.13
N PHE A 35 4.09 -1.57 13.49
CA PHE A 35 3.52 -2.83 13.06
C PHE A 35 3.39 -2.92 11.54
N LEU A 36 2.87 -1.87 10.88
CA LEU A 36 2.71 -1.81 9.43
C LEU A 36 4.00 -1.46 8.67
N ALA A 37 5.01 -0.94 9.35
CA ALA A 37 6.33 -0.72 8.77
C ALA A 37 7.03 -2.04 8.43
N ASP A 38 6.69 -3.13 9.13
CA ASP A 38 7.11 -4.48 8.78
C ASP A 38 6.18 -5.09 7.72
N TYR A 39 6.71 -5.29 6.51
CA TYR A 39 5.96 -5.88 5.42
C TYR A 39 5.47 -7.31 5.70
N SER A 40 6.13 -8.05 6.60
CA SER A 40 5.67 -9.38 6.99
C SER A 40 4.29 -9.34 7.65
N ASN A 41 3.98 -8.27 8.39
CA ASN A 41 2.67 -8.04 8.99
C ASN A 41 1.67 -7.56 7.94
N VAL A 42 2.08 -6.65 7.05
CA VAL A 42 1.26 -6.24 5.89
C VAL A 42 0.82 -7.46 5.06
N ALA A 43 1.74 -8.39 4.81
CA ALA A 43 1.48 -9.62 4.08
C ALA A 43 0.48 -10.54 4.80
N LYS A 44 0.52 -10.62 6.15
CA LYS A 44 -0.47 -11.39 6.93
C LYS A 44 -1.86 -10.75 6.91
N LEU A 45 -1.93 -9.41 6.91
CA LEU A 45 -3.20 -8.69 6.87
C LEU A 45 -3.88 -8.79 5.50
N ASN A 46 -3.10 -8.88 4.42
CA ASN A 46 -3.60 -9.01 3.06
C ASN A 46 -3.68 -10.49 2.66
N ILE A 47 -4.86 -11.09 2.82
CA ILE A 47 -5.15 -12.50 2.49
C ILE A 47 -4.87 -12.88 1.03
N ARG A 48 -4.63 -11.90 0.15
CA ARG A 48 -4.36 -12.13 -1.27
C ARG A 48 -2.88 -12.26 -1.59
N ILE A 49 -1.99 -11.83 -0.69
CA ILE A 49 -0.55 -12.04 -0.84
C ILE A 49 -0.27 -13.53 -0.58
N VAL A 50 0.06 -14.26 -1.64
CA VAL A 50 0.36 -15.69 -1.55
C VAL A 50 1.85 -15.96 -1.32
N LYS A 51 2.70 -15.01 -1.70
CA LYS A 51 4.15 -15.06 -1.51
C LYS A 51 4.71 -13.65 -1.52
N TRP A 52 5.75 -13.41 -0.74
CA TRP A 52 6.54 -12.19 -0.85
C TRP A 52 8.01 -12.47 -0.51
N GLN A 53 8.87 -11.53 -0.88
CA GLN A 53 10.27 -11.54 -0.55
C GLN A 53 10.79 -10.11 -0.39
N LEU A 54 11.63 -9.91 0.63
CA LEU A 54 12.45 -8.71 0.73
C LEU A 54 13.54 -8.80 -0.34
N VAL A 55 13.57 -7.83 -1.26
CA VAL A 55 14.57 -7.78 -2.34
C VAL A 55 15.81 -7.05 -1.88
N LYS A 56 15.60 -5.93 -1.21
CA LYS A 56 16.68 -5.06 -0.78
C LYS A 56 16.20 -4.19 0.37
N GLU A 57 16.98 -4.14 1.42
CA GLU A 57 16.85 -3.10 2.43
C GLU A 57 17.81 -1.96 2.06
N ASP A 58 17.26 -0.79 1.77
CA ASP A 58 18.04 0.40 1.45
C ASP A 58 18.38 1.18 2.73
N LYS A 59 19.49 1.92 2.67
CA LYS A 59 20.02 2.68 3.81
C LYS A 59 19.02 3.74 4.28
N ILE A 60 19.08 4.05 5.57
CA ILE A 60 18.46 5.23 6.16
C ILE A 60 18.90 6.48 5.37
N VAL A 61 17.95 7.17 4.72
CA VAL A 61 18.19 8.41 3.98
C VAL A 61 17.81 9.59 4.86
N LYS A 62 18.77 10.46 5.16
CA LYS A 62 18.47 11.77 5.77
C LYS A 62 18.08 12.75 4.66
N ARG A 63 16.81 13.14 4.61
CA ARG A 63 16.38 14.26 3.75
C ARG A 63 16.73 15.59 4.42
N LYS A 64 16.68 16.68 3.66
CA LYS A 64 16.85 18.04 4.21
C LYS A 64 15.82 18.39 5.31
N SER A 65 14.77 17.59 5.48
CA SER A 65 13.79 17.66 6.57
C SER A 65 14.07 16.59 7.64
N HIS A 66 14.62 17.05 8.76
CA HIS A 66 14.78 16.51 10.13
C HIS A 66 14.78 15.00 10.47
N PHE A 67 13.98 14.10 9.89
CA PHE A 67 13.90 12.70 10.34
C PHE A 67 14.50 11.69 9.34
N PRO A 68 15.13 10.61 9.83
CA PRO A 68 15.60 9.52 8.99
C PRO A 68 14.43 8.83 8.28
N VAL A 69 14.57 8.58 6.97
CA VAL A 69 13.63 7.74 6.21
C VAL A 69 14.25 6.37 6.01
N TRP A 70 13.58 5.32 6.47
CA TRP A 70 13.95 3.94 6.17
C TRP A 70 13.27 3.52 4.86
N ILE A 71 14.05 2.93 3.95
CA ILE A 71 13.56 2.55 2.63
C ILE A 71 13.89 1.08 2.41
N TYR A 72 12.93 0.31 1.91
CA TYR A 72 13.19 -1.06 1.50
C TYR A 72 12.31 -1.45 0.31
N ASN A 73 12.70 -2.52 -0.37
CA ASN A 73 12.07 -3.00 -1.58
C ASN A 73 11.60 -4.43 -1.39
N VAL A 74 10.37 -4.69 -1.79
CA VAL A 74 9.73 -6.01 -1.72
C VAL A 74 9.18 -6.40 -3.07
N VAL A 75 9.17 -7.71 -3.32
CA VAL A 75 8.38 -8.30 -4.41
C VAL A 75 7.32 -9.19 -3.77
N SER A 76 6.06 -8.96 -4.12
CA SER A 76 4.95 -9.78 -3.66
C SER A 76 4.11 -10.30 -4.81
N TYR A 77 3.49 -11.46 -4.59
CA TYR A 77 2.63 -12.13 -5.54
C TYR A 77 1.22 -12.16 -4.96
N GLU A 78 0.27 -11.59 -5.69
CA GLU A 78 -1.10 -11.41 -5.23
C GLU A 78 -2.11 -12.11 -6.15
N ALA A 79 -3.07 -12.81 -5.55
CA ALA A 79 -4.23 -13.35 -6.25
C ALA A 79 -5.34 -12.29 -6.40
N MET A 80 -5.92 -12.15 -7.59
CA MET A 80 -7.12 -11.30 -7.81
C MET A 80 -8.38 -11.94 -7.19
N ILE A 81 -9.40 -11.13 -6.90
CA ILE A 81 -10.73 -11.62 -6.49
C ILE A 81 -11.34 -12.41 -7.65
N GLY A 82 -11.61 -13.69 -7.40
CA GLY A 82 -12.20 -14.61 -8.37
C GLY A 82 -11.33 -15.80 -8.77
N GLN A 83 -10.03 -15.79 -8.44
CA GLN A 83 -9.03 -16.86 -8.64
C GLN A 83 -8.90 -17.53 -10.05
N PHE A 84 -7.66 -17.94 -10.35
CA PHE A 84 -7.13 -18.72 -11.48
C PHE A 84 -7.22 -18.19 -12.93
N LEU A 85 -8.34 -17.60 -13.37
CA LEU A 85 -8.50 -17.26 -14.80
C LEU A 85 -7.57 -16.12 -15.30
N PHE A 86 -7.13 -15.23 -14.43
CA PHE A 86 -6.34 -14.03 -14.81
C PHE A 86 -4.88 -14.02 -14.28
N GLY A 87 -4.48 -15.06 -13.53
CA GLY A 87 -3.11 -15.24 -13.03
C GLY A 87 -2.78 -14.47 -11.74
N LEU A 88 -1.53 -14.61 -11.30
CA LEU A 88 -0.98 -13.87 -10.16
C LEU A 88 -0.46 -12.51 -10.62
N ASN A 89 -0.75 -11.48 -9.84
CA ASN A 89 -0.10 -10.18 -9.97
C ASN A 89 1.28 -10.25 -9.34
N GLU A 90 2.29 -9.74 -10.04
CA GLU A 90 3.62 -9.53 -9.49
C GLU A 90 3.78 -8.05 -9.14
N ASN A 91 3.90 -7.75 -7.86
CA ASN A 91 4.04 -6.40 -7.34
C ASN A 91 5.49 -6.14 -6.95
N HIS A 92 6.09 -5.10 -7.52
CA HIS A 92 7.39 -4.58 -7.09
C HIS A 92 7.14 -3.31 -6.31
N ALA A 93 7.49 -3.29 -5.02
CA ALA A 93 7.23 -2.14 -4.17
C ALA A 93 8.53 -1.55 -3.62
N THR A 94 8.60 -0.23 -3.64
CA THR A 94 9.52 0.54 -2.78
C THR A 94 8.70 1.13 -1.65
N ILE A 95 9.13 0.90 -0.42
CA ILE A 95 8.45 1.29 0.81
C ILE A 95 9.32 2.27 1.54
N GLU A 96 8.76 3.43 1.85
CA GLU A 96 9.40 4.51 2.62
C GLU A 96 8.67 4.66 3.96
N VAL A 97 9.39 4.53 5.05
CA VAL A 97 8.88 4.63 6.42
C VAL A 97 9.51 5.84 7.08
N GLU A 98 8.69 6.77 7.54
CA GLU A 98 9.17 8.03 8.12
C GLU A 98 8.32 8.54 9.30
N GLU A 99 9.01 9.16 10.24
CA GLU A 99 8.41 10.04 11.23
C GLU A 99 8.22 11.41 10.57
N VAL A 100 6.98 11.93 10.55
CA VAL A 100 6.68 13.22 9.91
C VAL A 100 6.80 14.35 10.91
N ASP A 101 6.18 14.17 12.08
CA ASP A 101 6.21 15.14 13.18
C ASP A 101 5.96 14.43 14.52
N LEU A 102 6.98 14.39 15.37
CA LEU A 102 6.89 13.79 16.69
C LEU A 102 6.00 14.58 17.65
N ALA A 103 5.92 15.91 17.51
CA ALA A 103 5.11 16.74 18.40
C ALA A 103 3.60 16.47 18.24
N THR A 104 3.18 16.10 17.02
CA THR A 104 1.80 15.74 16.70
C THR A 104 1.56 14.23 16.60
N SER A 105 2.58 13.41 16.94
CA SER A 105 2.56 11.95 16.77
C SER A 105 2.11 11.55 15.36
N HIS A 106 2.64 12.24 14.35
CA HIS A 106 2.33 12.00 12.94
C HIS A 106 3.43 11.14 12.31
N PHE A 107 3.04 9.93 11.92
CA PHE A 107 3.90 8.97 11.22
C PHE A 107 3.36 8.68 9.83
N ARG A 108 4.24 8.23 8.93
CA ARG A 108 3.87 7.92 7.55
C ARG A 108 4.59 6.69 7.00
N ILE A 109 3.85 5.97 6.16
CA ILE A 109 4.41 4.97 5.24
C ILE A 109 3.96 5.34 3.83
N THR A 110 4.91 5.44 2.90
CA THR A 110 4.64 5.63 1.47
C THR A 110 5.07 4.40 0.72
N ASN A 111 4.13 3.76 0.04
CA ASN A 111 4.37 2.58 -0.79
C ASN A 111 4.23 2.96 -2.26
N MET A 112 5.26 2.68 -3.06
CA MET A 112 5.27 2.87 -4.51
C MET A 112 5.33 1.51 -5.18
N PHE A 113 4.20 1.07 -5.70
CA PHE A 113 4.04 -0.22 -6.37
C PHE A 113 4.11 -0.07 -7.88
N LYS A 114 4.77 -1.04 -8.50
CA LYS A 114 4.64 -1.36 -9.91
C LYS A 114 4.14 -2.81 -10.03
N THR A 115 2.87 -2.93 -10.36
CA THR A 115 2.15 -4.20 -10.50
C THR A 115 2.16 -4.64 -11.94
N TYR A 116 2.61 -5.87 -12.17
CA TYR A 116 2.53 -6.54 -13.46
C TYR A 116 1.41 -7.58 -13.42
N SER A 117 0.46 -7.45 -14.34
CA SER A 117 -0.71 -8.31 -14.47
C SER A 117 -0.72 -9.00 -15.84
N PHE A 118 -1.47 -10.10 -15.95
CA PHE A 118 -1.65 -10.85 -17.20
C PHE A 118 -0.31 -11.22 -17.88
N ARG A 119 0.62 -11.82 -17.13
CA ARG A 119 1.98 -12.19 -17.62
C ARG A 119 2.73 -10.99 -18.21
N ASN A 120 2.73 -9.87 -17.49
CA ASN A 120 3.41 -8.61 -17.85
C ASN A 120 2.84 -7.86 -19.06
N LEU A 121 1.62 -8.19 -19.52
CA LEU A 121 0.94 -7.44 -20.57
C LEU A 121 0.40 -6.09 -20.08
N ILE A 122 0.05 -6.02 -18.79
CA ILE A 122 -0.48 -4.80 -18.16
C ILE A 122 0.44 -4.42 -17.01
N THR A 123 0.78 -3.13 -16.94
CA THR A 123 1.54 -2.55 -15.83
C THR A 123 0.71 -1.45 -15.18
N ILE A 124 0.48 -1.58 -13.88
CA ILE A 124 -0.22 -0.60 -13.06
C ILE A 124 0.79 -0.05 -12.05
N ASN A 125 1.03 1.25 -12.09
CA ASN A 125 1.71 1.98 -11.04
C ASN A 125 0.67 2.45 -10.01
N ASN A 126 0.98 2.21 -8.75
CA ASN A 126 0.15 2.64 -7.62
C ASN A 126 1.04 3.28 -6.56
N THR A 127 0.62 4.42 -6.03
CA THR A 127 1.19 5.00 -4.82
C THR A 127 0.15 4.99 -3.71
N SER A 128 0.49 4.36 -2.59
CA SER A 128 -0.27 4.41 -1.35
C SER A 128 0.49 5.26 -0.33
N ARG A 129 -0.22 6.18 0.32
CA ARG A 129 0.27 6.95 1.46
C ARG A 129 -0.60 6.65 2.66
N MET A 130 0.01 6.07 3.68
CA MET A 130 -0.61 5.77 4.97
C MET A 130 -0.13 6.80 5.99
N ASP A 131 -1.06 7.52 6.59
CA ASP A 131 -0.83 8.52 7.63
C ASP A 131 -1.44 8.02 8.95
N PHE A 132 -0.63 8.08 10.02
CA PHE A 132 -1.01 7.65 11.37
C PHE A 132 -0.92 8.86 12.29
N ARG A 133 -2.00 9.18 12.99
CA ARG A 133 -2.05 10.34 13.90
C ARG A 133 -2.84 10.03 15.14
N LYS A 134 -2.52 10.74 16.22
CA LYS A 134 -3.34 10.69 17.43
C LYS A 134 -4.67 11.40 17.19
N SER A 135 -5.77 10.81 17.62
CA SER A 135 -7.09 11.40 17.49
C SER A 135 -8.02 10.95 18.62
N THR A 136 -9.14 11.66 18.77
CA THR A 136 -10.20 11.30 19.70
C THR A 136 -11.47 11.08 18.89
N ASN A 137 -12.10 9.92 19.08
CA ASN A 137 -13.37 9.57 18.46
C ASN A 137 -14.31 8.96 19.51
N ASP A 138 -15.54 9.47 19.61
CA ASP A 138 -16.54 9.06 20.61
C ASP A 138 -15.99 9.00 22.05
N GLY A 139 -15.19 10.00 22.44
CA GLY A 139 -14.59 10.11 23.77
C GLY A 139 -13.42 9.16 24.04
N LYS A 140 -13.02 8.31 23.08
CA LYS A 140 -11.84 7.44 23.20
C LYS A 140 -10.66 8.05 22.48
N ILE A 141 -9.49 8.04 23.13
CA ILE A 141 -8.22 8.42 22.50
C ILE A 141 -7.68 7.21 21.75
N GLY A 142 -7.14 7.41 20.56
CA GLY A 142 -6.56 6.33 19.78
C GLY A 142 -5.83 6.83 18.53
N THR A 143 -5.66 5.93 17.58
CA THR A 143 -5.00 6.21 16.31
C THR A 143 -6.03 6.41 15.23
N ILE A 144 -5.96 7.54 14.52
CA ILE A 144 -6.57 7.67 13.21
C ILE A 144 -5.57 7.19 12.16
N PHE A 145 -6.02 6.22 11.36
CA PHE A 145 -5.30 5.71 10.20
C PHE A 145 -6.00 6.20 8.94
N GLU A 146 -5.27 6.89 8.07
CA GLU A 146 -5.76 7.36 6.78
C GLU A 146 -4.86 6.84 5.66
N GLU A 147 -5.44 6.17 4.67
CA GLU A 147 -4.70 5.72 3.49
C GLU A 147 -5.23 6.40 2.22
N LYS A 148 -4.34 7.02 1.46
CA LYS A 148 -4.62 7.63 0.16
C LYS A 148 -3.91 6.83 -0.92
N ILE A 149 -4.68 6.31 -1.88
CA ILE A 149 -4.19 5.47 -2.96
C ILE A 149 -4.39 6.21 -4.28
N VAL A 150 -3.34 6.27 -5.10
CA VAL A 150 -3.37 6.80 -6.45
C VAL A 150 -2.89 5.72 -7.39
N MET A 151 -3.75 5.27 -8.30
CA MET A 151 -3.43 4.23 -9.27
C MET A 151 -3.66 4.74 -10.70
N ASN A 152 -2.90 4.19 -11.64
CA ASN A 152 -3.04 4.49 -13.07
C ASN A 152 -3.78 3.37 -13.83
N CYS A 153 -4.95 2.94 -13.36
CA CYS A 153 -5.65 1.83 -14.01
C CYS A 153 -6.10 2.22 -15.44
N PRO A 154 -5.93 1.34 -16.44
CA PRO A 154 -6.47 1.56 -17.79
C PRO A 154 -7.97 1.82 -17.74
N LEU A 155 -8.49 2.76 -18.55
CA LEU A 155 -9.90 3.17 -18.47
C LEU A 155 -10.87 2.00 -18.59
N LEU A 156 -10.62 1.08 -19.54
CA LEU A 156 -11.45 -0.12 -19.77
C LEU A 156 -11.55 -1.04 -18.55
N PHE A 157 -10.59 -1.00 -17.64
CA PHE A 157 -10.54 -1.84 -16.44
C PHE A 157 -10.79 -1.07 -15.14
N THR A 158 -11.18 0.21 -15.21
CA THR A 158 -11.37 1.07 -14.03
C THR A 158 -12.31 0.45 -13.00
N PHE A 159 -13.43 -0.13 -13.45
CA PHE A 159 -14.39 -0.78 -12.55
C PHE A 159 -13.77 -1.96 -11.79
N ILE A 160 -13.00 -2.79 -12.48
CA ILE A 160 -12.34 -3.96 -11.89
C ILE A 160 -11.26 -3.51 -10.90
N CYS A 161 -10.39 -2.57 -11.29
CA CYS A 161 -9.35 -2.04 -10.41
C CYS A 161 -9.93 -1.42 -9.12
N ASN A 162 -11.01 -0.63 -9.25
CA ASN A 162 -11.67 -0.03 -8.11
C ASN A 162 -12.25 -1.09 -7.18
N TYR A 163 -12.99 -2.06 -7.73
CA TYR A 163 -13.60 -3.13 -6.96
C TYR A 163 -12.55 -3.99 -6.23
N GLU A 164 -11.51 -4.40 -6.94
CA GLU A 164 -10.38 -5.16 -6.40
C GLU A 164 -9.72 -4.43 -5.23
N THR A 165 -9.43 -3.14 -5.43
CA THR A 165 -8.79 -2.30 -4.39
C THR A 165 -9.70 -2.13 -3.18
N ASP A 166 -10.97 -1.78 -3.39
CA ASP A 166 -11.93 -1.56 -2.31
C ASP A 166 -12.08 -2.82 -1.45
N LYS A 167 -12.25 -3.97 -2.09
CA LYS A 167 -12.36 -5.25 -1.39
C LYS A 167 -11.06 -5.64 -0.70
N ASN A 168 -9.90 -5.38 -1.31
CA ASN A 168 -8.62 -5.65 -0.66
C ASN A 168 -8.47 -4.82 0.62
N ARG A 169 -8.87 -3.54 0.58
CA ARG A 169 -8.80 -2.64 1.73
C ARG A 169 -9.85 -2.94 2.79
N GLU A 170 -11.03 -3.40 2.40
CA GLU A 170 -12.03 -3.92 3.34
C GLU A 170 -11.46 -5.09 4.16
N ASP A 171 -10.88 -6.09 3.49
CA ASP A 171 -10.26 -7.25 4.16
C ASP A 171 -9.07 -6.82 5.04
N PHE A 172 -8.19 -5.96 4.50
CA PHE A 172 -7.00 -5.48 5.20
C PHE A 172 -7.34 -4.72 6.49
N TYR A 173 -8.28 -3.77 6.45
CA TYR A 173 -8.65 -2.99 7.64
C TYR A 173 -9.41 -3.81 8.66
N LYS A 174 -10.25 -4.75 8.22
CA LYS A 174 -10.91 -5.69 9.12
C LYS A 174 -9.86 -6.50 9.90
N ASN A 175 -8.85 -7.04 9.20
CA ASN A 175 -7.77 -7.79 9.84
C ASN A 175 -6.92 -6.91 10.75
N LEU A 176 -6.65 -5.67 10.34
CA LEU A 176 -5.89 -4.71 11.17
C LEU A 176 -6.60 -4.40 12.48
N LEU A 177 -7.93 -4.19 12.43
CA LEU A 177 -8.72 -3.97 13.64
C LEU A 177 -8.69 -5.20 14.56
N LEU A 178 -8.74 -6.42 14.02
CA LEU A 178 -8.64 -7.64 14.81
C LEU A 178 -7.29 -7.82 15.52
N VAL A 179 -6.21 -7.21 15.03
CA VAL A 179 -4.89 -7.24 15.71
C VAL A 179 -4.86 -6.32 16.95
N PHE A 180 -5.67 -5.26 16.94
CA PHE A 180 -5.60 -4.16 17.92
C PHE A 180 -6.86 -3.99 18.79
N GLN A 181 -7.86 -4.85 18.62
CA GLN A 181 -9.07 -4.95 19.44
C GLN A 181 -8.98 -6.12 20.41
#